data_AF-A0A933IJN6-F1
#
_entry.id   AF-A0A933IJN6-F1
#
_cell.length_a   1.000
_cell.length_b   1.000
_cell.length_c   1.000
_cell.angle_alpha   90.00
_cell.angle_beta   90.00
_cell.angle_gamma   90.00
#
_symmetry.space_group_name_H-M   'P 1'
#
loop_
_entity.id
_entity.type
_entity.pdbx_description
1 polymer ?
#
loop_
_entity_poly.entity_id
_entity_poly.type
_entity_poly.pdbx_seq_one_letter_code
_entity_poly.pdbx_strand_id
1 'polypeptide(L)' 'MAHVVVSSTRNLQQEIQAGPHRFFADEPVEAGGEGTGPDPYSLLLSALGA' A
#
# COMPACT_ATOMS: atom_id res chain seq x y z
N MET A 1 -0.10 -20.60 4.56
CA MET A 1 -0.28 -19.33 5.29
C MET A 1 0.01 -18.19 4.33
N ALA A 2 -0.88 -17.20 4.22
CA ALA A 2 -0.59 -16.00 3.44
C ALA A 2 0.50 -15.21 4.16
N HIS A 3 1.66 -15.05 3.53
CA HIS A 3 2.77 -14.25 4.05
C HIS A 3 2.74 -12.90 3.34
N VAL A 4 2.55 -11.84 4.10
CA VAL A 4 2.56 -10.46 3.61
C VAL A 4 3.73 -9.75 4.27
N VAL A 5 4.62 -9.18 3.44
CA VAL A 5 5.71 -8.31 3.90
C VAL A 5 5.40 -6.90 3.44
N VAL A 6 5.47 -5.96 4.37
CA VAL A 6 5.32 -4.53 4.09
C VAL A 6 6.64 -3.85 4.42
N SER A 7 7.15 -3.10 3.45
CA SER A 7 8.40 -2.36 3.58
C SER A 7 8.14 -0.90 3.24
N SER A 8 8.52 0.02 4.13
CA SER A 8 8.48 1.45 3.84
C SER A 8 9.58 1.80 2.84
N THR A 9 9.22 2.58 1.82
CA THR A 9 10.16 3.05 0.79
C THR A 9 10.50 4.53 1.04
N ARG A 10 9.90 5.46 0.29
CA ARG A 10 10.15 6.91 0.37
C ARG A 10 8.84 7.66 0.59
N ASN A 11 8.88 8.84 1.21
CA ASN A 11 7.75 9.77 1.27
C ASN A 11 6.41 9.07 1.53
N LEU A 12 6.33 8.32 2.65
CA LEU A 12 5.15 7.55 3.08
C LEU A 12 4.69 6.37 2.21
N GLN A 13 5.29 6.14 1.04
CA GLN A 13 5.03 4.97 0.21
C GLN A 13 5.42 3.67 0.93
N GLN A 14 4.56 2.67 0.80
CA GLN A 14 4.74 1.31 1.29
C GLN A 14 4.73 0.34 0.11
N GLU A 15 5.74 -0.53 0.06
CA GLU A 15 5.77 -1.66 -0.85
C GLU A 15 5.18 -2.89 -0.13
N ILE A 16 4.18 -3.51 -0.74
CA ILE A 16 3.48 -4.67 -0.19
C ILE A 16 3.76 -5.88 -1.08
N GLN A 17 4.25 -6.95 -0.47
CA GLN A 17 4.49 -8.22 -1.13
C GLN A 17 3.60 -9.31 -0.51
N ALA A 18 2.62 -9.78 -1.28
CA ALA A 18 1.67 -10.81 -0.90
C ALA A 18 1.82 -12.03 -1.82
N GLY A 19 2.66 -12.99 -1.40
CA GLY A 19 3.04 -14.14 -2.23
C GLY A 19 3.71 -13.68 -3.54
N PRO A 20 3.19 -14.04 -4.73
CA PRO A 20 3.74 -13.59 -6.01
C PRO A 20 3.34 -12.15 -6.37
N HIS A 21 2.39 -11.54 -5.66
CA HIS A 21 1.88 -10.21 -5.96
C HIS A 21 2.69 -9.13 -5.26
N ARG A 22 3.01 -8.06 -6.00
CA ARG A 22 3.66 -6.87 -5.48
C ARG A 22 2.87 -5.64 -5.91
N PHE A 23 2.58 -4.77 -4.96
CA PHE A 23 1.86 -3.52 -5.20
C PHE A 23 2.26 -2.47 -4.17
N PHE A 24 1.94 -1.21 -4.46
CA PHE A 24 2.24 -0.09 -3.59
C PHE A 24 0.97 0.43 -2.93
N ALA A 25 1.11 0.81 -1.65
CA ALA A 25 0.19 1.72 -0.99
C ALA A 25 0.93 3.04 -0.76
N ASP A 26 0.27 4.16 -0.98
CA ASP A 26 0.92 5.46 -0.89
C ASP A 26 -0.10 6.52 -0.49
N GLU A 27 0.29 7.36 0.45
CA GLU A 27 -0.56 8.48 0.85
C GLU A 27 -0.62 9.52 -0.30
N PRO A 28 -1.70 10.31 -0.39
CA PRO A 28 -1.80 11.35 -1.39
C PRO A 28 -0.78 12.47 -1.12
N VAL A 29 -0.46 13.26 -2.16
CA VAL A 29 0.52 14.35 -2.08
C VAL A 29 0.15 15.39 -1.01
N GLU A 30 -1.14 15.65 -0.81
CA GLU A 30 -1.65 16.55 0.22
C GLU A 30 -1.35 16.09 1.66
N ALA A 31 -1.13 14.79 1.87
CA ALA A 31 -0.73 14.21 3.15
C ALA A 31 0.81 14.03 3.26
N GLY A 32 1.57 14.44 2.24
CA GLY A 32 3.02 14.31 2.17
C GLY A 32 3.52 13.00 1.54
N GLY A 33 2.63 12.26 0.87
CA GLY A 33 2.99 11.09 0.07
C GLY A 33 3.32 11.42 -1.39
N GLU A 34 3.53 10.39 -2.21
CA GLU A 34 3.77 10.57 -3.66
C GLU A 34 2.53 10.25 -4.51
N GLY A 35 1.43 9.77 -3.92
CA GLY A 35 0.18 9.44 -4.61
C GLY A 35 0.34 8.36 -5.69
N THR A 36 1.32 7.47 -5.55
CA THR A 36 1.66 6.43 -6.54
C THR A 36 0.79 5.16 -6.44
N GLY A 37 -0.13 5.12 -5.48
CA GLY A 37 -1.03 4.00 -5.23
C GLY A 37 -2.21 4.45 -4.36
N PRO A 38 -3.15 3.53 -4.04
CA PRO A 38 -4.18 3.80 -3.05
C PRO A 38 -3.55 4.04 -1.69
N ASP A 39 -4.14 4.95 -0.92
CA ASP A 39 -3.75 5.12 0.47
C ASP A 39 -4.03 3.85 1.28
N PRO A 40 -3.33 3.63 2.42
CA PRO A 40 -3.50 2.43 3.22
C PRO A 40 -4.95 2.15 3.65
N TYR A 41 -5.76 3.18 3.87
CA TYR A 41 -7.15 3.03 4.29
C TYR A 41 -8.05 2.60 3.14
N SER A 42 -7.89 3.21 1.96
CA SER A 42 -8.56 2.80 0.73
C SER A 42 -8.18 1.37 0.34
N LEU A 43 -6.91 0.98 0.54
CA LEU A 43 -6.46 -0.39 0.31
C LEU A 43 -7.13 -1.39 1.27
N LEU A 44 -7.24 -1.05 2.55
CA LEU A 44 -7.94 -1.88 3.55
C LEU A 44 -9.42 -2.06 3.20
N LEU A 45 -10.12 -0.98 2.83
CA LEU A 45 -11.52 -1.05 2.44
C LEU A 45 -11.72 -1.85 1.16
N SER A 46 -10.78 -1.75 0.21
CA SER A 46 -10.79 -2.56 -1.02
C SER A 46 -10.63 -4.04 -0.70
N ALA A 47 -9.76 -4.39 0.26
CA ALA A 47 -9.61 -5.77 0.72
C ALA A 47 -10.84 -6.31 1.44
N LEU A 48 -11.60 -5.45 2.14
CA LEU A 48 -12.86 -5.83 2.78
C LEU A 48 -13.99 -6.07 1.76
N GLY A 49 -13.98 -5.33 0.64
CA GLY A 49 -15.02 -5.42 -0.40
C GLY A 49 -14.83 -6.53 -1.45
N ALA A 50 -13.65 -7.15 -1.49
CA ALA A 50 -13.30 -8.25 -2.39
C ALA A 50 -13.72 -9.63 -1.84
#